data_AF-R1I283-F1
#
_entry.id   AF-R1I283-F1
#
_cell.length_a   1.000
_cell.length_b   1.000
_cell.length_c   1.000
_cell.angle_alpha   90.00
_cell.angle_beta   90.00
_cell.angle_gamma   90.00
#
_symmetry.space_group_name_H-M   'P 1'
#
loop_
_entity.id
_entity.type
_entity.pdbx_description
1 polymer ?
#
loop_
_entity_poly.entity_id
_entity_poly.type
_entity_poly.pdbx_seq_one_letter_code
_entity_poly.pdbx_strand_id
1 'polypeptide(L)'
;MHHELPENFAPRTVAELAADPAWTVTRTGTTGQWLTAERVVERNGDRRLIGLTPIRPGTVALMLWSGGEVVEHVRGTEAEVCATAHRWAAGFLPGERP
;
A
#
# COMPACT_ATOMS: atom_id res chain seq x y z
N MET A 1 -18.33 3.36 -15.81
CA MET A 1 -18.19 4.51 -14.89
C MET A 1 -16.75 4.48 -14.40
N HIS A 2 -15.93 5.42 -14.87
CA HIS A 2 -14.57 5.57 -14.37
C HIS A 2 -14.69 6.25 -13.00
N HIS A 3 -14.32 5.54 -11.93
CA HIS A 3 -14.14 6.18 -10.63
C HIS A 3 -12.87 7.03 -10.71
N GLU A 4 -13.03 8.26 -11.17
CA GLU A 4 -12.03 9.31 -10.96
C GLU A 4 -12.02 9.58 -9.46
N LEU A 5 -11.13 8.88 -8.75
CA LEU A 5 -10.83 9.21 -7.36
C LEU A 5 -10.30 10.66 -7.37
N PRO A 6 -10.86 11.56 -6.53
CA PRO A 6 -10.46 12.96 -6.56
C PRO A 6 -8.95 13.08 -6.33
N GLU A 7 -8.29 13.97 -7.08
CA GLU A 7 -6.84 14.17 -7.19
C GLU A 7 -6.11 14.46 -5.85
N ASN A 8 -6.83 14.43 -4.72
CA ASN A 8 -6.35 14.75 -3.38
C ASN A 8 -6.72 13.69 -2.30
N PHE A 9 -7.21 12.50 -2.68
CA PHE A 9 -7.54 11.45 -1.71
C PHE A 9 -6.29 10.67 -1.27
N ALA A 10 -5.81 10.93 -0.06
CA ALA A 10 -4.78 10.10 0.58
C ALA A 10 -5.46 9.09 1.54
N PRO A 11 -5.42 7.77 1.24
CA PRO A 11 -5.95 6.73 2.12
C PRO A 11 -5.30 6.79 3.50
N ARG A 12 -6.11 6.72 4.56
CA ARG A 12 -5.69 6.71 5.96
C ARG A 12 -5.90 5.36 6.63
N THR A 13 -6.54 4.42 5.96
CA THR A 13 -6.82 3.08 6.48
C THR A 13 -6.58 2.02 5.41
N VAL A 14 -6.33 0.78 5.84
CA VAL A 14 -6.25 -0.38 4.94
C VAL A 14 -7.59 -0.64 4.25
N ALA A 15 -8.72 -0.29 4.88
CA ALA A 15 -10.03 -0.36 4.25
C ALA A 15 -10.16 0.60 3.05
N GLU A 16 -9.63 1.82 3.17
CA GLU A 16 -9.60 2.78 2.07
C GLU A 16 -8.60 2.37 0.97
N LEU A 17 -7.46 1.76 1.32
CA LEU A 17 -6.58 1.14 0.32
C LEU A 17 -7.30 0.01 -0.44
N ALA A 18 -8.03 -0.85 0.29
CA ALA A 18 -8.77 -1.97 -0.28
C ALA A 18 -9.95 -1.56 -1.18
N ALA A 19 -10.33 -0.28 -1.22
CA ALA A 19 -11.28 0.23 -2.20
C ALA A 19 -10.69 0.19 -3.62
N ASP A 20 -9.37 0.20 -3.76
CA ASP A 20 -8.68 -0.08 -5.02
C ASP A 20 -8.41 -1.60 -5.13
N PRO A 21 -8.99 -2.29 -6.14
CA PRO A 21 -8.87 -3.74 -6.30
C PRO A 21 -7.45 -4.22 -6.62
N ALA A 22 -6.51 -3.31 -6.92
CA ALA A 22 -5.09 -3.66 -7.03
C ALA A 22 -4.46 -4.03 -5.67
N TRP A 23 -5.12 -3.73 -4.55
CA TRP A 23 -4.71 -4.14 -3.23
C TRP A 23 -5.32 -5.49 -2.84
N THR A 24 -4.48 -6.41 -2.38
CA THR A 24 -4.88 -7.66 -1.75
C THR A 24 -4.75 -7.51 -0.24
N VAL A 25 -5.86 -7.63 0.49
CA VAL A 25 -5.86 -7.58 1.96
C VAL A 25 -6.17 -8.95 2.52
N THR A 26 -5.23 -9.50 3.28
CA THR A 26 -5.42 -10.75 4.03
C THR A 26 -5.96 -10.42 5.41
N ARG A 27 -7.01 -11.13 5.85
CA ARG A 27 -7.65 -10.92 7.16
C ARG A 27 -7.71 -12.20 7.97
N THR A 28 -7.67 -12.07 9.30
CA THR A 28 -7.96 -13.18 10.23
C THR A 28 -9.46 -13.48 10.22
N GLY A 29 -9.84 -14.75 10.09
CA GLY A 29 -11.25 -15.16 10.05
C GLY A 29 -12.01 -14.98 11.37
N THR A 30 -11.32 -14.81 12.51
CA THR A 30 -11.94 -14.76 13.84
C THR A 30 -12.25 -13.35 14.33
N THR A 31 -11.43 -12.35 13.99
CA THR A 31 -11.62 -10.96 14.44
C THR A 31 -11.85 -9.98 13.29
N GLY A 32 -11.72 -10.44 12.04
CA GLY A 32 -11.79 -9.59 10.85
C GLY A 32 -10.63 -8.59 10.71
N GLN A 33 -9.65 -8.64 11.62
CA GLN A 33 -8.44 -7.82 11.56
C GLN A 33 -7.60 -8.20 10.35
N TRP A 34 -7.00 -7.20 9.70
CA TRP A 34 -6.10 -7.44 8.58
C TRP A 34 -4.71 -7.85 9.09
N LEU A 35 -4.03 -8.73 8.34
CA LEU A 35 -2.68 -9.23 8.61
C LEU A 35 -1.65 -8.61 7.67
N THR A 36 -2.01 -8.56 6.39
CA THR A 36 -1.22 -7.93 5.34
C THR A 36 -2.13 -7.15 4.40
N ALA A 37 -1.59 -6.07 3.85
CA ALA A 37 -2.16 -5.38 2.70
C ALA A 37 -1.05 -5.21 1.67
N GLU A 38 -1.23 -5.80 0.50
CA GLU A 38 -0.19 -5.97 -0.51
C GLU A 38 -0.65 -5.44 -1.86
N ARG A 39 0.25 -4.79 -2.58
CA ARG A 39 0.03 -4.36 -3.97
C ARG A 39 1.28 -4.58 -4.79
N VAL A 40 1.12 -5.21 -5.94
CA VAL A 40 2.17 -5.30 -6.95
C VAL A 40 2.08 -4.06 -7.84
N VAL A 41 3.22 -3.43 -8.10
CA VAL A 41 3.35 -2.35 -9.08
C VAL A 41 4.44 -2.71 -10.09
N GLU A 42 4.16 -2.47 -11.36
CA GLU A 42 5.06 -2.80 -12.47
C GLU A 42 5.30 -1.56 -13.32
N ARG A 43 6.57 -1.23 -13.56
CA ARG A 43 6.96 -0.11 -14.43
C ARG A 43 8.24 -0.44 -15.19
N ASN A 44 8.23 -0.30 -16.51
CA ASN A 44 9.41 -0.55 -17.37
C ASN A 44 10.06 -1.93 -17.17
N GLY A 45 9.28 -2.96 -16.83
CA GLY A 45 9.78 -4.29 -16.51
C GLY A 45 10.26 -4.48 -15.06
N ASP A 46 10.32 -3.41 -14.27
CA ASP A 46 10.62 -3.48 -12.84
C ASP A 46 9.33 -3.76 -12.06
N ARG A 47 9.24 -4.96 -11.50
CA ARG A 47 8.18 -5.38 -10.59
C ARG A 47 8.59 -5.10 -9.15
N ARG A 48 7.78 -4.30 -8.43
CA ARG A 48 7.92 -4.04 -6.99
C ARG A 48 6.68 -4.53 -6.25
N LEU A 49 6.88 -4.98 -5.02
CA LEU A 49 5.79 -5.29 -4.10
C LEU A 49 5.78 -4.22 -3.01
N ILE A 50 4.61 -3.65 -2.74
CA ILE A 50 4.35 -2.79 -1.59
C ILE A 50 3.55 -3.63 -0.59
N GLY A 51 3.95 -3.63 0.67
CA GLY A 51 3.30 -4.45 1.68
C GLY A 51 3.26 -3.76 3.03
N LEU A 52 2.10 -3.82 3.67
CA LEU A 52 1.85 -3.33 5.02
C LEU A 52 1.59 -4.52 5.93
N THR A 53 2.03 -4.43 7.18
CA THR A 53 1.67 -5.42 8.23
C THR A 53 1.62 -4.76 9.61
N PRO A 54 0.61 -5.04 10.46
CA PRO A 54 0.60 -4.56 11.83
C PRO A 54 1.70 -5.27 12.62
N ILE A 55 2.54 -4.51 13.33
CA ILE A 55 3.63 -5.09 14.12
C ILE A 55 3.39 -5.02 15.64
N ARG A 56 2.53 -4.10 16.08
CA ARG A 56 2.03 -3.95 17.46
C ARG A 56 0.81 -3.01 17.43
N PRO A 57 0.00 -2.94 18.50
CA PRO A 57 -1.14 -2.02 18.55
C PRO A 57 -0.74 -0.59 18.16
N GLY A 58 -1.45 -0.03 17.17
CA GLY A 58 -1.22 1.34 16.68
C GLY A 58 0.05 1.55 15.84
N THR A 59 0.81 0.50 15.51
CA THR A 59 1.99 0.62 14.63
C THR A 59 1.95 -0.40 13.51
N VAL A 60 2.17 0.10 12.30
CA VAL A 60 2.21 -0.66 11.06
C VAL A 60 3.61 -0.50 10.44
N ALA A 61 4.16 -1.61 9.94
CA ALA A 61 5.32 -1.59 9.08
C ALA A 61 4.88 -1.54 7.62
N LEU A 62 5.56 -0.72 6.83
CA LEU A 62 5.45 -0.60 5.38
C LEU A 62 6.80 -0.99 4.77
N MET A 63 6.78 -1.84 3.77
CA MET A 63 7.98 -2.35 3.10
C MET A 63 7.78 -2.27 1.58
N LEU A 64 8.87 -1.94 0.88
CA LEU A 64 8.97 -2.03 -0.58
C LEU A 64 9.96 -3.13 -0.92
N TRP A 65 9.54 -4.10 -1.72
CA TRP A 65 10.42 -5.16 -2.21
C TRP A 65 10.73 -5.02 -3.69
N SER A 66 11.92 -5.48 -4.06
CA SER A 66 12.39 -5.59 -5.43
C SER A 66 13.24 -6.84 -5.59
N GLY A 67 12.86 -7.71 -6.52
CA GLY A 67 13.64 -8.95 -6.76
C GLY A 67 13.78 -9.82 -5.51
N GLY A 68 12.81 -9.78 -4.59
CA GLY A 68 12.83 -10.52 -3.32
C GLY A 68 13.44 -9.79 -2.13
N GLU A 69 14.15 -8.68 -2.35
CA GLU A 69 14.83 -7.92 -1.30
C GLU A 69 14.02 -6.71 -0.85
N VAL A 70 14.06 -6.38 0.46
CA VAL A 70 13.48 -5.14 0.99
C VAL A 70 14.41 -3.98 0.64
N VAL A 71 13.92 -3.04 -0.14
CA VAL A 71 14.69 -1.84 -0.56
C VAL A 71 14.32 -0.58 0.20
N GLU A 72 13.14 -0.55 0.84
CA GLU A 72 12.67 0.56 1.67
C GLU A 72 11.80 0.01 2.80
N HIS A 73 11.89 0.60 4.01
CA HIS A 73 11.10 0.17 5.16
C HIS A 73 10.78 1.35 6.08
N VAL A 74 9.49 1.55 6.35
CA VAL A 74 8.95 2.62 7.17
C VAL A 74 8.07 2.02 8.26
N ARG A 75 8.05 2.65 9.43
CA ARG A 75 7.11 2.32 10.52
C ARG A 75 6.34 3.57 10.92
N GLY A 76 5.04 3.43 11.13
CA GLY A 76 4.18 4.55 11.51
C GLY A 76 2.81 4.09 11.96
N THR A 77 1.93 5.05 12.16
CA THR A 77 0.49 4.81 12.30
C THR A 77 -0.09 4.27 11.00
N GLU A 78 -1.25 3.62 11.06
CA GLU A 78 -1.97 3.13 9.87
C GLU A 78 -2.18 4.26 8.84
N ALA A 79 -2.54 5.46 9.29
CA ALA A 79 -2.77 6.60 8.44
C ALA A 79 -1.51 7.06 7.68
N GLU A 80 -0.38 7.16 8.38
CA GLU A 80 0.89 7.59 7.78
C GLU A 80 1.38 6.59 6.74
N VAL A 81 1.31 5.30 7.06
CA VAL A 81 1.78 4.26 6.14
C VAL A 81 0.83 4.06 4.96
N CYS A 82 -0.49 4.18 5.14
CA CYS A 82 -1.45 4.06 4.02
C CYS A 82 -1.27 5.22 3.04
N ALA A 83 -1.10 6.44 3.54
CA ALA A 83 -0.83 7.59 2.69
C ALA A 83 0.51 7.44 1.96
N THR A 84 1.54 6.92 2.63
CA THR A 84 2.86 6.67 2.03
C THR A 84 2.82 5.57 0.97
N ALA A 85 2.14 4.47 1.26
CA ALA A 85 1.94 3.37 0.33
C ALA A 85 1.17 3.79 -0.92
N HIS A 86 0.14 4.64 -0.75
CA HIS A 86 -0.59 5.22 -1.88
C HIS A 86 0.31 6.12 -2.75
N ARG A 87 1.15 6.97 -2.14
CA ARG A 87 2.14 7.78 -2.88
C ARG A 87 3.17 6.94 -3.61
N TRP A 88 3.67 5.87 -2.99
CA TRP A 88 4.57 4.93 -3.66
C TRP A 88 3.89 4.33 -4.88
N ALA A 89 2.69 3.77 -4.70
CA ALA A 89 1.93 3.20 -5.80
C ALA A 89 1.71 4.20 -6.94
N ALA A 90 1.33 5.44 -6.62
CA ALA A 90 1.15 6.53 -7.59
C ALA A 90 2.45 6.92 -8.32
N GLY A 91 3.59 7.02 -7.62
CA GLY A 91 4.89 7.30 -8.24
C GLY A 91 5.38 6.22 -9.20
N PHE A 92 4.79 5.02 -9.14
CA PHE A 92 5.02 3.93 -10.09
C PHE A 92 3.99 3.88 -11.24
N LEU A 93 2.87 4.62 -11.16
CA LEU A 93 1.90 4.73 -12.26
C LEU A 93 2.48 5.59 -13.40
N PRO A 94 2.05 5.37 -14.65
CA PRO A 94 2.52 6.18 -15.78
C PRO A 94 2.00 7.62 -15.67
N GLY A 95 2.90 8.57 -15.39
CA GLY A 95 2.62 10.00 -15.38
C GLY A 95 3.57 10.78 -14.47
N GLU A 96 4.43 11.59 -15.08
CA GLU A 96 5.30 12.63 -14.50
C GLU A 96 6.34 12.23 -13.43
N ARG A 97 7.61 12.21 -13.86
CA ARG A 97 8.72 12.65 -13.00
C ARG A 97 8.80 14.18 -13.09
N PRO A 98 9.20 14.89 -12.01
CA PRO A 98 9.53 16.31 -12.08
C PRO A 98 10.66 16.60 -13.05
#